data_AF-A0A2I1N906-F1
#
_entry.id   AF-A0A2I1N906-F1
#
_cell.length_a   1.000
_cell.length_b   1.000
_cell.length_c   1.000
_cell.angle_alpha   90.00
_cell.angle_beta   90.00
_cell.angle_gamma   90.00
#
_symmetry.space_group_name_H-M   'P 1'
#
loop_
_entity.id
_entity.type
_entity.pdbx_description
1 polymer ?
#
loop_
_entity_poly.entity_id
_entity_poly.type
_entity_poly.pdbx_seq_one_letter_code
_entity_poly.pdbx_strand_id
1 'polypeptide(L)'
;MTDKDIENIAISIKEQRIKLSNNLVLRVRKHKYFYLGTTGNITKKLGRFPDMFLYEALYITNSFIETNNTLFKNWMMKNVLS
;
A
#
# COMPACT_ATOMS: atom_id res chain seq x y z
N MET A 1 -3.73 -8.49 -10.39
CA MET A 1 -4.87 -7.56 -10.29
C MET A 1 -4.53 -6.32 -11.08
N THR A 2 -5.50 -5.76 -11.78
CA THR A 2 -5.40 -4.58 -12.65
C THR A 2 -6.39 -3.51 -12.19
N ASP A 3 -6.29 -2.29 -12.71
CA ASP A 3 -7.29 -1.24 -12.43
C ASP A 3 -8.70 -1.63 -12.87
N LYS A 4 -8.83 -2.38 -13.98
CA LYS A 4 -10.11 -2.94 -14.44
C LYS A 4 -10.67 -3.97 -13.46
N ASP A 5 -9.82 -4.81 -12.88
CA ASP A 5 -10.25 -5.72 -11.81
C ASP A 5 -10.74 -4.93 -10.60
N ILE A 6 -10.03 -3.86 -10.21
CA ILE A 6 -10.39 -3.00 -9.08
C ILE A 6 -11.73 -2.30 -9.32
N GLU A 7 -11.96 -1.78 -10.53
CA GLU A 7 -13.20 -1.17 -10.95
C GLU A 7 -14.40 -2.12 -10.78
N ASN A 8 -14.22 -3.39 -11.14
CA ASN A 8 -15.26 -4.42 -11.05
C ASN A 8 -15.56 -4.91 -9.61
N ILE A 9 -14.74 -4.57 -8.61
CA ILE A 9 -15.01 -4.97 -7.22
C ILE A 9 -16.26 -4.25 -6.71
N ALA A 10 -17.25 -5.03 -6.27
CA ALA A 10 -18.47 -4.51 -5.68
C ALA A 10 -18.19 -3.79 -4.34
N ILE A 11 -18.79 -2.61 -4.18
CA ILE A 11 -18.76 -1.87 -2.91
C ILE A 11 -19.78 -2.43 -1.93
N SER A 12 -19.46 -2.38 -0.63
CA SER A 12 -20.34 -2.87 0.43
C SER A 12 -20.23 -1.97 1.67
N ILE A 13 -21.25 -2.02 2.53
CA ILE A 13 -21.19 -1.40 3.86
C ILE A 13 -20.16 -2.10 4.77
N LYS A 14 -19.96 -3.41 4.56
CA LYS A 14 -18.96 -4.19 5.28
C LYS A 14 -17.59 -3.93 4.67
N GLU A 15 -16.60 -3.75 5.55
CA GLU A 15 -15.23 -3.58 5.10
C GLU A 15 -14.68 -4.87 4.50
N GLN A 16 -14.07 -4.74 3.34
CA GLN A 16 -13.25 -5.77 2.73
C GLN A 16 -11.84 -5.21 2.52
N ARG A 17 -10.83 -6.05 2.79
CA ARG A 17 -9.42 -5.71 2.58
C ARG A 17 -8.81 -6.75 1.67
N ILE A 18 -8.26 -6.30 0.56
CA ILE A 18 -7.70 -7.15 -0.49
C ILE A 18 -6.21 -6.88 -0.56
N LYS A 19 -5.41 -7.93 -0.41
CA LYS A 19 -3.95 -7.85 -0.56
C LYS A 19 -3.62 -7.60 -2.03
N LEU A 20 -2.95 -6.49 -2.34
CA LEU A 20 -2.47 -6.17 -3.69
C LEU A 20 -0.98 -6.51 -3.84
N SER A 21 -0.19 -6.27 -2.78
CA SER A 21 1.22 -6.68 -2.67
C SER A 21 1.56 -6.95 -1.20
N ASN A 22 2.84 -7.20 -0.88
CA ASN A 22 3.26 -7.43 0.50
C ASN A 22 3.01 -6.24 1.43
N ASN A 23 3.03 -5.02 0.89
CA ASN A 23 2.85 -3.78 1.66
C ASN A 23 1.78 -2.86 1.07
N LEU A 24 0.94 -3.37 0.17
CA LEU A 24 -0.15 -2.62 -0.44
C LEU A 24 -1.47 -3.37 -0.30
N VAL A 25 -2.48 -2.67 0.21
CA VAL A 25 -3.83 -3.19 0.44
C VAL A 25 -4.86 -2.27 -0.18
N LEU A 26 -5.87 -2.85 -0.82
CA LEU A 26 -7.08 -2.16 -1.20
C LEU A 26 -8.14 -2.34 -0.11
N ARG A 27 -8.59 -1.24 0.49
CA ARG A 27 -9.75 -1.23 1.38
C ARG A 27 -10.98 -0.86 0.56
N VAL A 28 -11.99 -1.72 0.60
CA VAL A 28 -13.27 -1.55 -0.11
C VAL A 28 -14.40 -1.45 0.92
N ARG A 29 -15.08 -0.29 0.90
CA ARG A 29 -16.35 -0.03 1.60
C ARG A 29 -17.26 0.76 0.66
N LYS A 30 -17.78 1.92 1.09
CA LYS A 30 -18.43 2.94 0.23
C LYS A 30 -17.52 3.43 -0.90
N HIS A 31 -16.20 3.37 -0.69
CA HIS A 31 -15.17 3.75 -1.65
C HIS A 31 -14.02 2.75 -1.62
N LYS A 32 -13.18 2.83 -2.65
CA LYS A 32 -11.98 2.03 -2.84
C LYS A 32 -10.75 2.89 -2.54
N TYR A 33 -9.94 2.47 -1.58
CA TYR A 33 -8.78 3.22 -1.12
C TYR A 33 -7.55 2.34 -1.01
N PHE A 34 -6.42 2.83 -1.50
CA PHE A 34 -5.13 2.19 -1.34
C PHE A 34 -4.52 2.56 0.01
N TYR A 35 -3.95 1.56 0.68
CA TYR A 35 -3.24 1.71 1.94
C TYR A 35 -1.90 0.98 1.89
N LEU A 36 -0.89 1.60 2.49
CA LEU A 36 0.34 0.93 2.87
C LEU A 36 0.05 -0.03 4.05
N GLY A 37 0.65 -1.21 4.01
CA GLY A 37 0.59 -2.21 5.09
C GLY A 37 0.04 -3.56 4.63
N THR A 38 -0.51 -4.32 5.57
CA THR A 38 -1.08 -5.66 5.34
C THR A 38 -2.58 -5.66 5.61
N THR A 39 -3.27 -6.73 5.23
CA THR A 39 -4.72 -6.84 5.45
C THR A 39 -5.08 -6.81 6.95
N GLY A 40 -4.21 -7.30 7.83
CA GLY A 40 -4.35 -7.22 9.28
C GLY A 40 -4.04 -5.83 9.84
N ASN A 41 -3.01 -5.15 9.31
CA ASN A 41 -2.53 -3.88 9.81
C ASN A 41 -2.25 -2.88 8.68
N ILE A 42 -3.20 -1.97 8.45
CA ILE A 42 -3.04 -0.84 7.53
C ILE A 42 -2.37 0.32 8.27
N THR A 43 -1.36 0.94 7.69
CA THR A 43 -0.54 1.97 8.36
C THR A 43 -0.79 3.36 7.81
N LYS A 44 -0.87 3.51 6.48
CA LYS A 44 -0.99 4.82 5.83
C LYS A 44 -1.94 4.78 4.65
N LYS A 45 -2.87 5.73 4.58
CA LYS A 45 -3.73 5.93 3.40
C LYS A 45 -2.91 6.57 2.27
N LEU A 46 -2.96 6.00 1.08
CA LEU A 46 -2.22 6.50 -0.10
C LEU A 46 -3.11 7.37 -0.99
N GLY A 47 -4.26 6.84 -1.41
CA GLY A 47 -5.15 7.52 -2.34
C GLY A 47 -6.45 6.75 -2.57
N ARG A 48 -7.39 7.41 -3.24
CA ARG A 48 -8.69 6.85 -3.61
C ARG A 48 -8.64 6.37 -5.05
N PHE A 49 -9.23 5.23 -5.37
CA PHE A 49 -9.52 4.89 -6.76
C PHE A 49 -10.86 5.51 -7.18
N PRO A 50 -10.98 6.13 -8.38
CA PRO A 50 -9.99 6.19 -9.47
C PRO A 50 -9.08 7.44 -9.46
N ASP A 51 -9.13 8.29 -8.45
CA ASP A 51 -8.27 9.50 -8.34
C ASP A 51 -6.76 9.16 -8.29
N MET A 52 -6.44 7.93 -7.90
CA MET A 52 -5.13 7.30 -7.92
C MET A 52 -5.29 5.90 -8.53
N PHE A 53 -4.38 5.52 -9.42
CA PHE A 53 -4.35 4.20 -10.04
C PHE A 53 -3.44 3.22 -9.31
N LEU A 54 -3.61 1.92 -9.59
CA LEU A 54 -2.82 0.86 -8.97
C LEU A 54 -1.31 1.04 -9.19
N TYR A 55 -0.89 1.48 -10.38
CA TYR A 55 0.53 1.67 -10.67
C TYR A 55 1.15 2.78 -9.80
N GLU A 56 0.43 3.86 -9.55
CA GLU A 56 0.87 4.97 -8.70
C GLU A 56 0.99 4.51 -7.24
N ALA A 57 -0.01 3.77 -6.76
CA ALA A 57 0.00 3.21 -5.41
C ALA A 57 1.16 2.22 -5.21
N LEU A 58 1.47 1.40 -6.21
CA LEU A 58 2.63 0.49 -6.21
C LEU A 58 3.94 1.27 -6.21
N TYR A 59 4.07 2.30 -7.05
CA TYR A 59 5.26 3.14 -7.10
C TYR A 59 5.56 3.77 -5.73
N ILE A 60 4.58 4.44 -5.12
CA ILE A 60 4.73 5.06 -3.79
C ILE A 60 5.10 4.01 -2.73
N THR A 61 4.48 2.84 -2.78
CA THR A 61 4.77 1.74 -1.84
C THR A 61 6.21 1.27 -1.96
N ASN A 62 6.69 1.03 -3.17
CA ASN A 62 8.06 0.56 -3.41
C ASN A 62 9.08 1.63 -3.01
N SER A 63 8.88 2.89 -3.39
CA SER A 63 9.76 3.99 -3.00
C SER A 63 9.85 4.16 -1.48
N PHE A 64 8.73 3.96 -0.75
CA PHE A 64 8.73 4.00 0.70
C PHE A 64 9.56 2.86 1.33
N ILE A 65 9.44 1.65 0.78
CA ILE A 65 10.21 0.48 1.25
C ILE A 65 11.71 0.68 0.99
N GLU A 66 12.08 1.15 -0.21
CA GLU A 66 13.48 1.40 -0.59
C GLU A 66 14.12 2.47 0.29
N THR A 67 13.40 3.56 0.55
CA THR A 67 13.85 4.64 1.43
C THR A 67 14.11 4.11 2.84
N ASN A 68 13.17 3.34 3.41
CA ASN A 68 13.35 2.77 4.75
C ASN A 68 14.48 1.76 4.83
N ASN A 69 14.63 0.90 3.82
CA ASN A 69 15.74 -0.05 3.75
C ASN A 69 17.09 0.68 3.70
N THR A 70 17.16 1.79 2.96
CA THR A 70 18.38 2.61 2.87
C THR A 70 18.71 3.28 4.19
N LEU A 71 17.71 3.89 4.85
CA LEU A 71 17.87 4.49 6.18
C LEU A 71 18.32 3.46 7.22
N PHE A 72 17.72 2.27 7.21
CA PHE A 72 18.09 1.19 8.11
C PHE A 72 19.53 0.71 7.89
N LYS A 73 19.94 0.50 6.63
CA LYS A 73 21.34 0.14 6.30
C LYS A 73 22.32 1.20 6.79
N ASN A 74 22.03 2.48 6.55
CA ASN A 74 22.87 3.58 7.01
C ASN A 74 22.96 3.64 8.53
N TRP A 75 21.86 3.39 9.24
CA TRP A 75 21.85 3.33 10.69
C TRP A 75 22.69 2.16 11.22
N MET A 76 22.55 0.97 10.62
CA MET A 76 23.36 -0.21 10.99
C MET A 76 24.86 0.04 10.82
N MET A 77 25.26 0.63 9.68
CA MET A 77 26.68 0.96 9.44
C MET A 77 27.22 1.97 10.46
N LYS A 78 26.40 2.92 10.91
CA LYS A 78 26.82 3.97 11.85
C LYS A 78 26.85 3.56 13.33
N ASN A 79 26.12 2.51 13.72
CA ASN A 79 25.91 2.20 15.15
C ASN A 79 26.31 0.77 15.54
N VAL A 80 26.47 -0.13 14.57
CA VAL A 80 26.79 -1.55 14.84
C VAL A 80 28.18 -1.94 14.33
N LEU A 81 28.65 -1.28 13.27
CA LEU A 81 29.94 -1.59 12.63
C LEU A 81 31.05 -0.56 12.94
N SER A 82 30.75 0.48 13.73
CA SER A 82 31.70 1.47 14.25
C SER A 82 32.07 1.16 15.70
#